data_AF-U2SQ52-F1
#
_entry.id   AF-U2SQ52-F1
#
_cell.length_a   1.000
_cell.length_b   1.000
_cell.length_c   1.000
_cell.angle_alpha   90.00
_cell.angle_beta   90.00
_cell.angle_gamma   90.00
#
_symmetry.space_group_name_H-M   'P 1'
#
loop_
_entity.id
_entity.type
_entity.pdbx_description
1 polymer ?
#
loop_
_entity_poly.entity_id
_entity_poly.type
_entity_poly.pdbx_seq_one_letter_code
_entity_poly.pdbx_strand_id
1 'polypeptide(L)'
;MKHILNIEHRHVLFTIPKECRQFFFYDRNLLSKLSVTVNEIFKFTFHNISKKNLRKNKISKYSKKYFTDSDILHYGLISIIHTFGRDLKWNPHIHAIVSLGGFTKNFDFRKMRHFNVDTIAGQWKYHVLKIIQNGEYNDSKIKKKALDTVSKLYREDKRFFFNVGEGNINNTKGIIRYLGRYLARSPIAEYKITEIDDDKVTFFFNDLANNKKKTFITMSAEKFISQILIHLPPKNFKMVNRYGFYSRHISDKLKKAMQPFKKNIVVSKYSFYQRQMYITFGMNPFFCPECKIRMIVWEFYHYLYPPLKKYH
;
A
#
# COMPACT_ATOMS: atom_id res chain seq x y z
N MET A 1 1.53 3.49 14.20
CA MET A 1 2.70 3.26 13.32
C MET A 1 3.96 2.78 14.08
N LYS A 2 3.83 2.24 15.31
CA LYS A 2 4.92 1.80 16.21
C LYS A 2 5.52 0.40 15.87
N HIS A 3 5.15 -0.19 14.74
CA HIS A 3 5.39 -1.62 14.46
C HIS A 3 6.27 -1.90 13.23
N ILE A 4 6.81 -0.86 12.59
CA ILE A 4 7.70 -1.05 11.44
C ILE A 4 9.11 -1.32 11.96
N LEU A 5 9.62 -2.51 11.66
CA LEU A 5 11.00 -2.90 11.98
C LEU A 5 12.03 -2.00 11.28
N ASN A 6 13.12 -1.71 11.98
CA ASN A 6 14.30 -1.02 11.48
C ASN A 6 15.20 -1.99 10.70
N ILE A 7 14.68 -2.47 9.58
CA ILE A 7 15.37 -3.30 8.60
C ILE A 7 15.23 -2.63 7.23
N GLU A 8 15.96 -3.13 6.24
CA GLU A 8 15.82 -2.65 4.87
C GLU A 8 14.50 -3.13 4.27
N HIS A 9 13.86 -2.25 3.51
CA HIS A 9 12.68 -2.57 2.72
C HIS A 9 12.85 -2.13 1.28
N ARG A 10 12.05 -2.72 0.41
CA ARG A 10 11.94 -2.33 -0.98
C ARG A 10 10.51 -1.91 -1.29
N HIS A 11 10.40 -0.78 -1.99
CA HIS A 11 9.15 -0.40 -2.64
C HIS A 11 9.04 -1.14 -3.97
N VAL A 12 7.89 -1.80 -4.16
CA VAL A 12 7.49 -2.38 -5.43
C VAL A 12 6.14 -1.78 -5.83
N LEU A 13 6.09 -1.19 -7.02
CA LEU A 13 4.85 -0.74 -7.64
C LEU A 13 4.32 -1.87 -8.54
N PHE A 14 3.08 -2.29 -8.37
CA PHE A 14 2.39 -3.22 -9.27
C PHE A 14 1.32 -2.46 -10.04
N THR A 15 1.40 -2.44 -11.36
CA THR A 15 0.40 -1.77 -12.21
C THR A 15 -0.39 -2.79 -13.01
N ILE A 16 -1.58 -2.39 -13.49
CA ILE A 16 -2.33 -3.19 -14.45
C ILE A 16 -2.48 -2.45 -15.80
N PRO A 17 -2.43 -3.17 -16.93
CA PRO A 17 -2.63 -2.60 -18.26
C PRO A 17 -4.00 -1.91 -18.38
N LYS A 18 -4.07 -0.89 -19.23
CA LYS A 18 -5.28 -0.08 -19.46
C LYS A 18 -6.49 -0.95 -19.82
N GLU A 19 -6.26 -1.98 -20.62
CA GLU A 19 -7.25 -2.93 -21.13
C GLU A 19 -7.93 -3.72 -20.00
N CYS A 20 -7.20 -3.97 -18.91
CA CYS A 20 -7.70 -4.67 -17.72
C CYS A 20 -8.53 -3.78 -16.79
N ARG A 21 -8.27 -2.47 -16.77
CA ARG A 21 -8.78 -1.55 -15.72
C ARG A 21 -10.30 -1.48 -15.65
N GLN A 22 -10.97 -1.63 -16.80
CA GLN A 22 -12.43 -1.60 -16.89
C GLN A 22 -13.10 -2.71 -16.06
N PHE A 23 -12.48 -3.88 -15.91
CA PHE A 23 -13.07 -4.99 -15.14
C PHE A 23 -13.03 -4.71 -13.64
N PHE A 24 -11.96 -4.06 -13.16
CA PHE A 24 -11.87 -3.54 -11.79
C PHE A 24 -12.72 -2.27 -11.58
N PHE A 25 -13.15 -1.64 -12.67
CA PHE A 25 -14.14 -0.57 -12.62
C PHE A 25 -15.53 -1.14 -12.37
N TYR A 26 -15.89 -2.14 -13.17
CA TYR A 26 -17.16 -2.85 -13.11
C TYR A 26 -17.36 -3.57 -11.77
N ASP A 27 -16.40 -4.40 -11.35
CA ASP A 27 -16.43 -5.09 -10.07
C ASP A 27 -15.30 -4.60 -9.15
N ARG A 28 -15.68 -3.76 -8.17
CA ARG A 28 -14.77 -3.21 -7.16
C ARG A 28 -14.19 -4.27 -6.23
N ASN A 29 -14.85 -5.42 -6.07
CA ASN A 29 -14.37 -6.48 -5.18
C ASN A 29 -13.06 -7.10 -5.70
N LEU A 30 -12.83 -7.05 -7.02
CA LEU A 30 -11.58 -7.52 -7.64
C LEU A 30 -10.35 -6.74 -7.13
N LEU A 31 -10.50 -5.49 -6.68
CA LEU A 31 -9.40 -4.70 -6.13
C LEU A 31 -8.79 -5.35 -4.89
N SER A 32 -9.62 -5.99 -4.05
CA SER A 32 -9.15 -6.68 -2.84
C SER A 32 -8.27 -7.89 -3.19
N LYS A 33 -8.61 -8.61 -4.26
CA LYS A 33 -7.90 -9.78 -4.77
C LYS A 33 -6.47 -9.41 -5.21
N LEU A 34 -6.28 -8.22 -5.77
CA LEU A 34 -4.95 -7.73 -6.17
C LEU A 34 -3.96 -7.70 -4.98
N SER A 35 -4.41 -7.27 -3.81
CA SER A 35 -3.57 -7.24 -2.61
C SER A 35 -3.21 -8.64 -2.11
N VAL A 36 -4.16 -9.58 -2.18
CA VAL A 36 -3.92 -10.99 -1.84
C VAL A 36 -2.89 -11.59 -2.78
N THR A 37 -3.00 -11.34 -4.09
CA THR A 37 -2.02 -11.77 -5.08
C THR A 37 -0.61 -11.25 -4.81
N VAL A 38 -0.45 -9.97 -4.47
CA VAL A 38 0.88 -9.44 -4.13
C VAL A 38 1.50 -10.22 -2.97
N ASN A 39 0.70 -10.61 -1.98
CA ASN A 39 1.15 -11.47 -0.90
C ASN A 39 1.51 -12.89 -1.38
N GLU A 40 0.73 -13.50 -2.27
CA GLU A 40 1.02 -14.82 -2.84
C GLU A 40 2.36 -14.84 -3.60
N ILE A 41 2.64 -13.80 -4.38
CA ILE A 41 3.90 -13.64 -5.10
C ILE A 41 5.08 -13.61 -4.13
N PHE A 42 4.99 -12.79 -3.08
CA PHE A 42 6.07 -12.72 -2.09
C PHE A 42 6.16 -14.00 -1.26
N LYS A 43 5.06 -14.69 -0.95
CA LYS A 43 5.12 -16.04 -0.37
C LYS A 43 5.94 -16.96 -1.28
N PHE A 44 5.63 -17.01 -2.57
CA PHE A 44 6.34 -17.85 -3.53
C PHE A 44 7.86 -17.61 -3.49
N THR A 45 8.27 -16.34 -3.44
CA THR A 45 9.67 -15.93 -3.32
C THR A 45 10.30 -16.30 -1.99
N PHE A 46 9.76 -15.84 -0.85
CA PHE A 46 10.36 -16.05 0.47
C PHE A 46 10.35 -17.51 0.89
N HIS A 47 9.27 -18.22 0.58
CA HIS A 47 9.11 -19.65 0.87
C HIS A 47 9.88 -20.52 -0.12
N ASN A 48 10.70 -19.95 -1.02
CA ASN A 48 11.51 -20.69 -2.01
C ASN A 48 10.70 -21.75 -2.79
N ILE A 49 9.45 -21.44 -3.14
CA ILE A 49 8.52 -22.41 -3.70
C ILE A 49 9.02 -22.96 -5.05
N SER A 50 9.63 -22.11 -5.90
CA SER A 50 10.25 -22.53 -7.15
C SER A 50 11.24 -23.69 -6.95
N LYS A 51 12.20 -23.54 -6.02
CA LYS A 51 13.18 -24.60 -5.70
C LYS A 51 12.51 -25.87 -5.16
N LYS A 52 11.44 -25.72 -4.38
CA LYS A 52 10.67 -26.86 -3.85
C LYS A 52 9.94 -27.63 -4.95
N ASN A 53 9.40 -26.91 -5.94
CA ASN A 53 8.75 -27.52 -7.10
C ASN A 53 9.75 -28.30 -7.97
N LEU A 54 11.02 -27.89 -8.00
CA LEU A 54 12.09 -28.57 -8.76
C LEU A 54 12.74 -29.76 -8.02
N ARG A 55 12.35 -30.06 -6.78
CA ARG A 55 12.87 -31.24 -6.06
C ARG A 55 12.53 -32.52 -6.80
N LYS A 56 13.53 -33.38 -7.01
CA LYS A 56 13.35 -34.77 -7.47
C LYS A 56 12.46 -35.54 -6.49
N ASN A 57 12.81 -35.51 -5.21
CA ASN A 57 12.03 -36.12 -4.14
C ASN A 57 11.03 -35.12 -3.57
N LYS A 58 9.74 -35.33 -3.84
CA LYS A 58 8.67 -34.46 -3.34
C LYS A 58 8.50 -34.66 -1.83
N ILE A 59 8.50 -33.56 -1.10
CA ILE A 59 8.22 -33.53 0.33
C ILE A 59 6.83 -32.92 0.50
N SER A 60 5.96 -33.59 1.26
CA SER A 60 4.64 -33.07 1.60
C SER A 60 4.73 -31.69 2.26
N LYS A 61 3.83 -30.77 1.91
CA LYS A 61 3.73 -29.42 2.50
C LYS A 61 3.48 -29.45 4.01
N TYR A 62 2.92 -30.54 4.52
CA TYR A 62 2.64 -30.76 5.94
C TYR A 62 3.83 -31.33 6.71
N SER A 63 4.89 -31.75 6.01
CA SER A 63 6.09 -32.28 6.66
C SER A 63 6.88 -31.17 7.34
N LYS A 64 7.38 -31.45 8.56
CA LYS A 64 8.36 -30.59 9.25
C LYS A 64 9.64 -30.35 8.43
N LYS A 65 9.94 -31.23 7.47
CA LYS A 65 11.09 -31.13 6.55
C LYS A 65 10.79 -30.34 5.27
N TYR A 66 9.55 -29.88 5.06
CA TYR A 66 9.21 -29.12 3.85
C TYR A 66 10.03 -27.84 3.74
N PHE A 67 10.11 -27.10 4.85
CA PHE A 67 10.93 -25.91 5.03
C PHE A 67 12.28 -26.24 5.66
N THR A 68 13.35 -25.78 5.02
CA THR A 68 14.71 -25.87 5.56
C THR A 68 14.93 -24.79 6.61
N ASP A 69 16.02 -24.91 7.39
CA ASP A 69 16.36 -23.91 8.42
C ASP A 69 16.79 -22.56 7.81
N SER A 70 17.12 -22.56 6.52
CA SER A 70 17.47 -21.36 5.75
C SER A 70 16.26 -20.68 5.08
N ASP A 71 15.11 -21.36 5.00
CA ASP A 71 13.91 -20.77 4.38
C ASP A 71 13.35 -19.65 5.25
N ILE A 72 13.01 -18.52 4.63
CA ILE A 72 12.34 -17.41 5.31
C ILE A 72 10.84 -17.70 5.33
N LEU A 73 10.26 -17.89 6.50
CA LEU A 73 8.82 -18.16 6.64
C LEU A 73 8.03 -16.89 6.96
N HIS A 74 8.65 -15.97 7.71
CA HIS A 74 8.03 -14.75 8.20
C HIS A 74 8.71 -13.53 7.60
N TYR A 75 8.19 -13.02 6.49
CA TYR A 75 8.58 -11.74 5.89
C TYR A 75 7.60 -10.63 6.28
N GLY A 76 7.92 -9.38 5.98
CA GLY A 76 7.06 -8.23 6.22
C GLY A 76 6.56 -7.68 4.89
N LEU A 77 5.25 -7.53 4.75
CA LEU A 77 4.65 -6.92 3.57
C LEU A 77 3.51 -5.99 3.97
N ILE A 78 3.52 -4.79 3.41
CA ILE A 78 2.39 -3.84 3.45
C ILE A 78 2.04 -3.50 2.01
N SER A 79 0.79 -3.71 1.62
CA SER A 79 0.27 -3.32 0.31
C SER A 79 -0.79 -2.24 0.47
N ILE A 80 -0.78 -1.27 -0.44
CA ILE A 80 -1.72 -0.15 -0.49
C ILE A 80 -2.32 -0.12 -1.89
N ILE A 81 -3.63 -0.26 -1.96
CA ILE A 81 -4.40 -0.15 -3.20
C ILE A 81 -4.59 1.33 -3.51
N HIS A 82 -4.30 1.72 -4.75
CA HIS A 82 -4.54 3.04 -5.30
C HIS A 82 -5.42 2.89 -6.53
N THR A 83 -6.25 3.89 -6.83
CA THR A 83 -7.26 3.83 -7.90
C THR A 83 -7.11 4.92 -8.96
N PHE A 84 -6.26 5.92 -8.73
CA PHE A 84 -6.13 7.11 -9.57
C PHE A 84 -4.72 7.26 -10.15
N GLY A 85 -4.65 7.74 -11.39
CA GLY A 85 -3.42 8.22 -12.02
C GLY A 85 -3.06 9.63 -11.56
N ARG A 86 -1.96 10.17 -12.11
CA ARG A 86 -1.60 11.58 -11.87
C ARG A 86 -2.59 12.55 -12.53
N ASP A 87 -3.28 12.08 -13.56
CA ASP A 87 -4.28 12.75 -14.39
C ASP A 87 -5.72 12.46 -13.94
N LEU A 88 -5.91 11.94 -12.71
CA LEU A 88 -7.19 11.52 -12.13
C LEU A 88 -7.95 10.42 -12.87
N LYS A 89 -7.38 9.82 -13.92
CA LYS A 89 -8.05 8.71 -14.59
C LYS A 89 -8.05 7.46 -13.72
N TRP A 90 -9.07 6.63 -13.91
CA TRP A 90 -9.13 5.28 -13.35
C TRP A 90 -7.87 4.48 -13.70
N ASN A 91 -7.04 4.23 -12.69
CA ASN A 91 -5.76 3.58 -12.80
C ASN A 91 -5.46 2.80 -11.51
N PRO A 92 -6.12 1.64 -11.30
CA PRO A 92 -5.85 0.81 -10.15
C PRO A 92 -4.43 0.24 -10.18
N HIS A 93 -3.71 0.38 -9.08
CA HIS A 93 -2.34 -0.12 -8.90
C HIS A 93 -2.06 -0.35 -7.42
N ILE A 94 -1.01 -1.12 -7.12
CA ILE A 94 -0.60 -1.41 -5.74
C ILE A 94 0.79 -0.86 -5.46
N HIS A 95 0.89 -0.09 -4.39
CA HIS A 95 2.14 0.24 -3.74
C HIS A 95 2.43 -0.79 -2.66
N ALA A 96 3.48 -1.58 -2.82
CA ALA A 96 3.92 -2.57 -1.85
C ALA A 96 5.24 -2.18 -1.21
N ILE A 97 5.35 -2.37 0.10
CA ILE A 97 6.58 -2.29 0.87
C ILE A 97 6.87 -3.68 1.40
N VAL A 98 7.96 -4.28 0.94
CA VAL A 98 8.39 -5.62 1.35
C VAL A 98 9.72 -5.53 2.08
N SER A 99 9.90 -6.31 3.15
CA SER A 99 11.18 -6.39 3.85
C SER A 99 12.23 -7.10 3.00
N LEU A 100 13.49 -6.67 3.06
CA LEU A 100 14.62 -7.35 2.40
C LEU A 100 15.19 -8.46 3.28
N GLY A 101 14.32 -9.33 3.75
CA GLY A 101 14.62 -10.39 4.69
C GLY A 101 13.42 -10.77 5.54
N GLY A 102 13.62 -11.73 6.43
CA GLY A 102 12.60 -12.20 7.35
C GLY A 102 13.12 -13.28 8.27
N PHE A 103 12.21 -13.84 9.08
CA PHE A 103 12.56 -14.84 10.07
C PHE A 103 12.32 -16.26 9.55
N THR A 104 13.24 -17.16 9.87
CA THR A 104 13.12 -18.60 9.60
C THR A 104 12.11 -19.26 10.53
N LYS A 105 11.89 -20.57 10.39
CA LYS A 105 11.06 -21.35 11.32
C LYS A 105 11.60 -21.37 12.76
N ASN A 106 12.90 -21.14 12.94
CA ASN A 106 13.56 -21.04 14.24
C ASN A 106 13.62 -19.59 14.76
N PHE A 107 13.00 -18.66 14.05
CA PHE A 107 12.99 -17.23 14.35
C PHE A 107 14.34 -16.52 14.23
N ASP A 108 15.26 -17.08 13.44
CA ASP A 108 16.51 -16.41 13.06
C ASP A 108 16.25 -15.46 11.89
N PHE A 109 16.82 -14.26 11.93
CA PHE A 109 16.67 -13.31 10.84
C PHE A 109 17.64 -13.63 9.69
N ARG A 110 17.12 -13.69 8.46
CA ARG A 110 17.89 -13.86 7.22
C ARG A 110 17.58 -12.74 6.24
N LYS A 111 18.63 -12.21 5.60
CA LYS A 111 18.51 -11.17 4.56
C LYS A 111 18.13 -11.80 3.21
N MET A 112 17.30 -11.10 2.45
CA MET A 112 16.97 -11.43 1.05
C MET A 112 16.86 -10.12 0.27
N ARG A 113 17.95 -9.73 -0.38
CA ARG A 113 18.04 -8.46 -1.12
C ARG A 113 17.70 -8.58 -2.61
N HIS A 114 17.79 -9.79 -3.16
CA HIS A 114 17.50 -10.04 -4.57
C HIS A 114 16.08 -10.57 -4.74
N PHE A 115 15.33 -9.97 -5.66
CA PHE A 115 14.03 -10.48 -6.12
C PHE A 115 14.11 -10.66 -7.62
N ASN A 116 13.82 -11.88 -8.10
CA ASN A 116 13.81 -12.13 -9.53
C ASN A 116 12.61 -11.41 -10.16
N VAL A 117 12.95 -10.46 -11.00
CA VAL A 117 12.07 -9.44 -11.52
C VAL A 117 11.13 -10.00 -12.61
N ASP A 118 11.59 -10.94 -13.42
CA ASP A 118 10.77 -11.62 -14.44
C ASP A 118 9.79 -12.61 -13.81
N THR A 119 10.22 -13.32 -12.78
CA THR A 119 9.39 -14.24 -12.00
C THR A 119 8.23 -13.52 -11.32
N ILE A 120 8.49 -12.33 -10.75
CA ILE A 120 7.44 -11.49 -10.14
C ILE A 120 6.48 -10.97 -11.21
N ALA A 121 7.00 -10.45 -12.33
CA ALA A 121 6.18 -9.91 -13.41
C ALA A 121 5.29 -10.98 -14.05
N GLY A 122 5.82 -12.18 -14.29
CA GLY A 122 5.10 -13.32 -14.86
C GLY A 122 3.98 -13.80 -13.94
N GLN A 123 4.27 -13.96 -12.64
CA GLN A 123 3.23 -14.30 -11.65
C GLN A 123 2.17 -13.20 -11.54
N TRP A 124 2.58 -11.93 -11.52
CA TRP A 124 1.63 -10.82 -11.46
C TRP A 124 0.68 -10.80 -12.65
N LYS A 125 1.21 -10.95 -13.87
CA LYS A 125 0.40 -11.12 -15.08
C LYS A 125 -0.58 -12.29 -14.94
N TYR A 126 -0.08 -13.47 -14.60
CA TYR A 126 -0.91 -14.67 -14.44
C TYR A 126 -2.07 -14.44 -13.46
N HIS A 127 -1.77 -13.94 -12.26
CA HIS A 127 -2.79 -13.75 -11.24
C HIS A 127 -3.80 -12.65 -11.58
N VAL A 128 -3.37 -11.53 -12.17
CA VAL A 128 -4.31 -10.47 -12.62
C VAL A 128 -5.25 -11.01 -13.68
N LEU A 129 -4.73 -11.74 -14.67
CA LEU A 129 -5.55 -12.36 -15.70
C LEU A 129 -6.49 -13.41 -15.10
N LYS A 130 -6.04 -14.17 -14.11
CA LYS A 130 -6.89 -15.15 -13.40
C LYS A 130 -8.00 -14.49 -12.59
N ILE A 131 -7.72 -13.36 -11.94
CA ILE A 131 -8.73 -12.54 -11.24
C ILE A 131 -9.82 -12.07 -12.22
N ILE A 132 -9.41 -11.57 -13.39
CA ILE A 132 -10.33 -11.10 -14.43
C ILE A 132 -11.14 -12.26 -15.00
N GLN A 133 -10.49 -13.38 -15.31
CA GLN A 133 -11.15 -14.58 -15.84
C GLN A 133 -12.22 -15.12 -14.89
N ASN A 134 -11.94 -15.11 -13.59
CA ASN A 134 -12.82 -15.62 -12.54
C ASN A 134 -13.68 -14.51 -11.89
N GLY A 135 -13.85 -13.37 -12.55
CA GLY A 135 -14.73 -12.30 -12.08
C GLY A 135 -16.20 -12.71 -12.17
N GLU A 136 -17.02 -12.24 -11.22
CA GLU A 136 -18.46 -12.42 -11.25
C GLU A 136 -19.07 -11.28 -12.07
N TYR A 137 -19.40 -11.56 -13.34
CA TYR A 137 -19.99 -10.59 -14.25
C TYR A 137 -21.45 -10.93 -14.49
N ASN A 138 -22.35 -10.04 -14.12
CA ASN A 138 -23.79 -10.20 -14.37
C ASN A 138 -24.13 -9.96 -15.85
N ASP A 139 -23.34 -9.12 -16.54
CA ASP A 139 -23.50 -8.85 -17.98
C ASP A 139 -22.65 -9.82 -18.82
N SER A 140 -23.32 -10.57 -19.70
CA SER A 140 -22.69 -11.54 -20.61
C SER A 140 -21.73 -10.91 -21.61
N LYS A 141 -21.98 -9.67 -22.06
CA LYS A 141 -21.08 -8.91 -22.94
C LYS A 141 -19.79 -8.54 -22.23
N ILE A 142 -19.89 -8.10 -20.97
CA ILE A 142 -18.71 -7.80 -20.14
C ILE A 142 -17.91 -9.07 -19.85
N LYS A 143 -18.60 -10.17 -19.52
CA LYS A 143 -17.97 -11.48 -19.32
C LYS A 143 -17.19 -11.92 -20.56
N LYS A 144 -17.80 -11.86 -21.74
CA LYS A 144 -17.14 -12.19 -23.01
C LYS A 144 -15.92 -11.30 -23.24
N LYS A 145 -16.05 -9.98 -23.08
CA LYS A 145 -14.95 -9.02 -23.21
C LYS A 145 -13.79 -9.29 -22.24
N ALA A 146 -14.10 -9.71 -21.02
CA ALA A 146 -13.10 -10.10 -20.02
C ALA A 146 -12.30 -11.32 -20.49
N LEU A 147 -12.98 -12.37 -20.96
CA LEU A 147 -12.35 -13.57 -21.48
C LEU A 147 -11.52 -13.29 -22.73
N ASP A 148 -12.03 -12.49 -23.67
CA ASP A 148 -11.32 -12.11 -24.89
C ASP A 148 -10.04 -11.31 -24.55
N THR A 149 -10.14 -10.37 -23.60
CA THR A 149 -9.00 -9.59 -23.13
C THR A 149 -7.95 -10.47 -22.46
N VAL A 150 -8.38 -11.44 -21.64
CA VAL A 150 -7.49 -12.41 -21.00
C VAL A 150 -6.77 -13.27 -22.03
N SER A 151 -7.50 -13.84 -22.99
CA SER A 151 -6.94 -14.67 -24.06
C SER A 151 -5.97 -13.90 -24.95
N LYS A 152 -6.24 -12.62 -25.22
CA LYS A 152 -5.32 -11.72 -25.92
C LYS A 152 -4.03 -11.50 -25.12
N LEU A 153 -4.14 -11.10 -23.86
CA LEU A 153 -2.99 -10.76 -23.03
C LEU A 153 -2.11 -11.97 -22.66
N TYR A 154 -2.66 -13.18 -22.63
CA TYR A 154 -1.85 -14.40 -22.48
C TYR A 154 -0.97 -14.65 -23.71
N ARG A 155 -1.45 -14.37 -24.92
CA ARG A 155 -0.70 -14.53 -26.18
C ARG A 155 0.36 -13.47 -26.39
N GLU A 156 0.12 -12.24 -25.91
CA GLU A 156 1.09 -11.16 -26.00
C GLU A 156 2.23 -11.37 -25.02
N ASP A 157 3.48 -11.16 -25.44
CA ASP A 157 4.63 -11.04 -24.53
C ASP A 157 4.67 -9.66 -23.84
N LYS A 158 3.52 -9.28 -23.26
CA LYS A 158 3.35 -8.01 -22.55
C LYS A 158 3.69 -8.21 -21.08
N ARG A 159 4.78 -7.58 -20.66
CA ARG A 159 5.17 -7.51 -19.26
C ARG A 159 4.25 -6.56 -18.49
N PHE A 160 3.66 -7.03 -17.40
CA PHE A 160 2.92 -6.14 -16.51
C PHE A 160 3.93 -5.34 -15.70
N PHE A 161 3.88 -4.01 -15.85
CA PHE A 161 4.92 -3.12 -15.34
C PHE A 161 4.96 -3.18 -13.82
N PHE A 162 6.14 -3.49 -13.30
CA PHE A 162 6.52 -3.21 -11.93
C PHE A 162 7.72 -2.26 -11.96
N ASN A 163 7.76 -1.32 -11.02
CA ASN A 163 8.95 -0.52 -10.77
C ASN A 163 9.46 -0.85 -9.37
N VAL A 164 10.71 -1.26 -9.30
CA VAL A 164 11.46 -1.27 -8.04
C VAL A 164 11.98 0.15 -7.88
N GLY A 165 11.36 0.93 -6.99
CA GLY A 165 11.83 2.30 -6.77
C GLY A 165 13.33 2.32 -6.50
N GLU A 166 14.05 3.21 -7.18
CA GLU A 166 15.46 3.46 -6.89
C GLU A 166 15.58 3.89 -5.43
N GLY A 167 16.24 3.05 -4.63
CA GLY A 167 16.44 3.29 -3.20
C GLY A 167 15.75 2.24 -2.34
N ASN A 168 16.57 1.37 -1.76
CA ASN A 168 16.16 0.63 -0.57
C ASN A 168 15.70 1.65 0.48
N ILE A 169 14.51 1.45 1.04
CA ILE A 169 14.01 2.32 2.10
C ILE A 169 14.69 1.86 3.39
N ASN A 170 15.87 2.43 3.65
CA ASN A 170 16.81 1.93 4.66
C ASN A 170 16.54 2.42 6.09
N ASN A 171 15.39 3.05 6.36
CA ASN A 171 15.04 3.43 7.73
C ASN A 171 13.53 3.59 7.95
N THR A 172 13.11 3.40 9.20
CA THR A 172 11.71 3.51 9.63
C THR A 172 11.07 4.85 9.26
N LYS A 173 11.82 5.97 9.32
CA LYS A 173 11.32 7.32 8.98
C LYS A 173 10.99 7.43 7.49
N GLY A 174 11.81 6.85 6.62
CA GLY A 174 11.60 6.77 5.18
C GLY A 174 10.37 5.95 4.83
N ILE A 175 10.18 4.81 5.51
CA ILE A 175 9.01 3.94 5.32
C ILE A 175 7.75 4.67 5.81
N ILE A 176 7.80 5.33 6.97
CA ILE A 176 6.68 6.12 7.49
C ILE A 176 6.33 7.27 6.56
N ARG A 177 7.32 8.04 6.09
CA ARG A 177 7.11 9.12 5.12
C ARG A 177 6.54 8.59 3.82
N TYR A 178 7.03 7.44 3.36
CA TYR A 178 6.49 6.76 2.20
C TYR A 178 5.03 6.39 2.44
N LEU A 179 4.72 5.60 3.47
CA LEU A 179 3.37 5.16 3.79
C LEU A 179 2.43 6.36 3.94
N GLY A 180 2.83 7.39 4.68
CA GLY A 180 2.05 8.63 4.84
C GLY A 180 1.66 9.28 3.51
N ARG A 181 2.59 9.34 2.54
CA ARG A 181 2.31 9.91 1.20
C ARG A 181 1.28 9.12 0.38
N TYR A 182 1.07 7.84 0.67
CA TYR A 182 0.14 6.97 -0.07
C TYR A 182 -1.16 6.74 0.71
N LEU A 183 -1.09 6.70 2.05
CA LEU A 183 -2.25 6.50 2.93
C LEU A 183 -3.17 7.72 3.04
N ALA A 184 -2.62 8.93 3.02
CA ALA A 184 -3.37 10.18 3.25
C ALA A 184 -3.71 10.92 1.95
N ARG A 185 -3.48 10.30 0.80
CA ARG A 185 -3.53 11.02 -0.48
C ARG A 185 -4.94 11.01 -1.06
N SER A 186 -5.57 12.17 -1.05
CA SER A 186 -6.70 12.48 -1.92
C SER A 186 -6.31 12.28 -3.40
N PRO A 187 -7.24 11.88 -4.30
CA PRO A 187 -6.96 11.72 -5.73
C PRO A 187 -6.20 12.91 -6.34
N ILE A 188 -6.55 14.12 -5.90
CA ILE A 188 -5.88 15.37 -6.24
C ILE A 188 -5.40 16.10 -4.99
N ALA A 189 -4.28 16.81 -5.08
CA ALA A 189 -3.84 17.72 -4.04
C ALA A 189 -4.36 19.13 -4.36
N GLU A 190 -4.82 19.88 -3.37
CA GLU A 190 -5.45 21.18 -3.53
C GLU A 190 -4.62 22.16 -4.36
N TYR A 191 -3.32 22.30 -4.06
CA TYR A 191 -2.40 23.18 -4.81
C TYR A 191 -2.27 22.84 -6.31
N LYS A 192 -2.78 21.69 -6.76
CA LYS A 192 -2.78 21.31 -8.18
C LYS A 192 -3.98 21.85 -8.93
N ILE A 193 -5.05 22.20 -8.22
CA ILE A 193 -6.21 22.89 -8.77
C ILE A 193 -5.80 24.35 -8.90
N THR A 194 -5.77 24.84 -10.13
CA THR A 194 -5.24 26.19 -10.43
C THR A 194 -6.36 27.18 -10.63
N GLU A 195 -7.48 26.74 -11.18
CA GLU A 195 -8.65 27.57 -11.44
C GLU A 195 -9.91 26.75 -11.17
N ILE A 196 -10.89 27.42 -10.57
CA ILE A 196 -12.25 26.94 -10.40
C ILE A 196 -13.13 28.09 -10.88
N ASP A 197 -13.94 27.81 -11.89
CA ASP A 197 -14.97 28.68 -12.45
C ASP A 197 -16.33 28.00 -12.26
N ASP A 198 -17.43 28.69 -12.53
CA ASP A 198 -18.80 28.19 -12.28
C ASP A 198 -19.06 26.87 -13.03
N ASP A 199 -18.51 26.71 -14.23
CA ASP A 199 -18.71 25.52 -15.06
C ASP A 199 -17.50 24.60 -15.16
N LYS A 200 -16.29 25.06 -14.85
CA LYS A 200 -15.03 24.38 -15.21
C LYS A 200 -14.01 24.38 -14.10
N VAL A 201 -13.20 23.32 -14.09
CA VAL A 201 -12.05 23.17 -13.18
C VAL A 201 -10.81 22.90 -14.00
N THR A 202 -9.75 23.66 -13.73
CA THR A 202 -8.43 23.46 -14.29
C THR A 202 -7.49 22.94 -13.21
N PHE A 203 -6.78 21.85 -13.50
CA PHE A 203 -5.72 21.34 -12.64
C PHE A 203 -4.52 20.85 -13.44
N PHE A 204 -3.35 20.79 -12.79
CA PHE A 204 -2.14 20.28 -13.42
C PHE A 204 -1.64 18.95 -12.84
N PHE A 205 -0.91 18.21 -13.67
CA PHE A 205 -0.14 17.05 -13.26
C PHE A 205 1.23 17.04 -13.91
N ASN A 206 2.18 16.34 -13.26
CA ASN A 206 3.52 16.16 -13.81
C ASN A 206 3.52 14.93 -14.72
N ASP A 207 3.52 15.18 -16.03
CA ASP A 207 3.36 14.15 -17.05
C ASP A 207 4.66 13.35 -17.24
N LEU A 208 4.60 12.06 -16.90
CA LEU A 208 5.77 11.18 -17.04
C LEU A 208 6.13 10.93 -18.50
N ALA A 209 5.17 10.95 -19.42
CA ALA A 209 5.43 10.76 -20.84
C ALA A 209 6.11 12.00 -21.44
N ASN A 210 5.91 13.17 -20.83
CA ASN A 210 6.45 14.44 -21.30
C ASN A 210 7.51 14.99 -20.32
N ASN A 211 8.54 14.19 -20.00
CA ASN A 211 9.68 14.60 -19.16
C ASN A 211 9.31 15.28 -17.82
N LYS A 212 8.22 14.84 -17.17
CA LYS A 212 7.68 15.39 -15.92
C LYS A 212 7.24 16.86 -16.02
N LYS A 213 7.02 17.40 -17.22
CA LYS A 213 6.46 18.75 -17.42
C LYS A 213 5.08 18.87 -16.77
N LYS A 214 4.74 20.08 -16.33
CA LYS A 214 3.40 20.41 -15.86
C LYS A 214 2.47 20.45 -17.06
N THR A 215 1.48 19.57 -17.06
CA THR A 215 0.41 19.52 -18.07
C THR A 215 -0.90 19.87 -17.38
N PHE A 216 -1.65 20.79 -17.99
CA PHE A 216 -2.94 21.26 -17.48
C PHE A 216 -4.09 20.51 -18.15
N ILE A 217 -5.14 20.25 -17.39
CA ILE A 217 -6.39 19.68 -17.87
C ILE A 217 -7.52 20.57 -17.36
N THR A 218 -8.36 21.03 -18.28
CA THR A 218 -9.63 21.70 -17.98
C THR A 218 -10.78 20.77 -18.32
N MET A 219 -11.76 20.67 -17.43
CA MET A 219 -12.99 19.90 -17.65
C MET A 219 -14.16 20.55 -16.93
N SER A 220 -15.39 20.12 -17.22
CA SER A 220 -16.56 20.62 -16.47
C SER A 220 -16.47 20.25 -14.99
N ALA A 221 -17.05 21.08 -14.13
CA ALA A 221 -17.12 20.84 -12.69
C ALA A 221 -17.78 19.49 -12.38
N GLU A 222 -18.87 19.14 -13.06
CA GLU A 222 -19.56 17.84 -12.94
C GLU A 222 -18.64 16.65 -13.26
N LYS A 223 -17.86 16.76 -14.35
CA LYS A 223 -16.91 15.71 -14.75
C LYS A 223 -15.78 15.59 -13.75
N PHE A 224 -15.28 16.71 -13.22
CA PHE A 224 -14.26 16.73 -12.19
C PHE A 224 -14.74 16.04 -10.90
N ILE A 225 -15.93 16.38 -10.41
CA ILE A 225 -16.55 15.74 -9.24
C ILE A 225 -16.70 14.23 -9.50
N SER A 226 -17.22 13.84 -10.67
CA SER A 226 -17.37 12.44 -11.05
C SER A 226 -16.04 11.68 -11.07
N GLN A 227 -14.95 12.29 -11.57
CA GLN A 227 -13.60 11.69 -11.54
C GLN A 227 -13.09 11.50 -10.10
N ILE A 228 -13.43 12.40 -9.16
CA ILE A 228 -13.06 12.20 -7.76
C ILE A 228 -13.88 11.07 -7.13
N LEU A 229 -15.20 11.07 -7.35
CA LEU A 229 -16.13 10.14 -6.70
C LEU A 229 -15.84 8.68 -7.08
N ILE A 230 -15.41 8.40 -8.32
CA ILE A 230 -15.06 7.02 -8.74
C ILE A 230 -13.88 6.41 -7.95
N HIS A 231 -13.10 7.24 -7.25
CA HIS A 231 -11.96 6.79 -6.45
C HIS A 231 -12.32 6.54 -4.99
N LEU A 232 -13.52 6.93 -4.56
CA LEU A 232 -13.99 6.63 -3.21
C LEU A 232 -14.14 5.11 -3.07
N PRO A 233 -13.42 4.50 -2.12
CA PRO A 233 -13.54 3.07 -1.91
C PRO A 233 -14.89 2.75 -1.27
N PRO A 234 -15.45 1.54 -1.51
CA PRO A 234 -16.66 1.11 -0.82
C PRO A 234 -16.52 1.19 0.70
N LYS A 235 -17.65 1.30 1.41
CA LYS A 235 -17.65 1.31 2.89
C LYS A 235 -16.92 0.06 3.40
N ASN A 236 -16.06 0.26 4.41
CA ASN A 236 -15.23 -0.79 5.03
C ASN A 236 -14.18 -1.45 4.11
N PHE A 237 -13.96 -0.93 2.90
CA PHE A 237 -12.96 -1.48 1.99
C PHE A 237 -11.53 -1.26 2.53
N LYS A 238 -10.75 -2.34 2.62
CA LYS A 238 -9.38 -2.29 3.15
C LYS A 238 -8.40 -1.89 2.07
N MET A 239 -8.18 -0.57 1.95
CA MET A 239 -7.14 -0.01 1.07
C MET A 239 -5.73 -0.45 1.46
N VAL A 240 -5.50 -0.70 2.76
CA VAL A 240 -4.20 -1.06 3.32
C VAL A 240 -4.26 -2.48 3.87
N ASN A 241 -3.40 -3.34 3.36
CA ASN A 241 -3.30 -4.72 3.82
C ASN A 241 -1.89 -4.96 4.35
N ARG A 242 -1.81 -5.73 5.43
CA ARG A 242 -0.56 -6.04 6.12
C ARG A 242 -0.43 -7.55 6.27
N TYR A 243 0.71 -8.09 5.85
CA TYR A 243 0.97 -9.52 5.82
C TYR A 243 2.28 -9.87 6.51
N GLY A 244 2.44 -11.17 6.76
CA GLY A 244 3.58 -11.73 7.48
C GLY A 244 3.75 -11.06 8.85
N PHE A 245 4.95 -10.61 9.22
CA PHE A 245 5.17 -10.02 10.55
C PHE A 245 4.58 -8.61 10.73
N TYR A 246 3.97 -8.02 9.69
CA TYR A 246 3.16 -6.80 9.83
C TYR A 246 1.66 -7.07 10.00
N SER A 247 1.23 -8.32 9.92
CA SER A 247 -0.16 -8.68 10.19
C SER A 247 -0.56 -8.33 11.63
N ARG A 248 -1.86 -8.24 11.88
CA ARG A 248 -2.39 -7.98 13.23
C ARG A 248 -2.11 -9.14 14.19
N HIS A 249 -2.12 -10.37 13.68
CA HIS A 249 -2.03 -11.59 14.46
C HIS A 249 -0.75 -12.33 14.10
N ILE A 250 0.23 -12.27 15.01
CA ILE A 250 1.50 -12.97 14.93
C ILE A 250 1.79 -13.69 16.25
N SER A 251 2.53 -14.80 16.19
CA SER A 251 2.87 -15.59 17.38
C SER A 251 3.74 -14.80 18.35
N ASP A 252 3.66 -15.11 19.64
CA ASP A 252 4.47 -14.42 20.65
C ASP A 252 5.97 -14.69 20.48
N LYS A 253 6.34 -15.88 19.99
CA LYS A 253 7.73 -16.19 19.62
C LYS A 253 8.25 -15.23 18.53
N LEU A 254 7.46 -15.00 17.49
CA LEU A 254 7.81 -14.03 16.44
C LEU A 254 7.86 -12.60 16.98
N LYS A 255 6.89 -12.20 17.84
CA LYS A 255 6.92 -10.89 18.50
C LYS A 255 8.21 -10.67 19.30
N LYS A 256 8.66 -11.69 20.04
CA LYS A 256 9.92 -11.67 20.81
C LYS A 256 11.13 -11.53 19.87
N ALA A 257 11.20 -12.35 18.83
CA ALA A 257 12.28 -12.30 17.83
C ALA A 257 12.36 -10.95 17.08
N MET A 258 11.23 -10.26 16.94
CA MET A 258 11.17 -8.94 16.32
C MET A 258 11.65 -7.79 17.22
N GLN A 259 11.71 -7.97 18.55
CA GLN A 259 12.02 -6.86 19.48
C GLN A 259 13.37 -6.19 19.19
N PRO A 260 14.48 -6.91 18.94
CA PRO A 260 15.78 -6.28 18.64
C PRO A 260 15.76 -5.41 17.38
N PHE A 261 14.82 -5.69 16.46
CA PHE A 261 14.67 -4.95 15.21
C PHE A 261 13.74 -3.76 15.32
N LYS A 262 13.03 -3.57 16.45
CA LYS A 262 12.24 -2.36 16.66
C LYS A 262 13.18 -1.24 17.03
N LYS A 263 13.08 -0.11 16.34
CA LYS A 263 13.74 1.11 16.80
C LYS A 263 13.04 1.53 18.09
N ASN A 264 13.81 1.86 19.12
CA ASN A 264 13.35 2.69 20.23
C ASN A 264 13.09 4.09 19.66
N ILE A 265 11.96 4.25 18.95
CA ILE A 265 11.46 5.57 18.61
C ILE A 265 11.09 6.16 19.96
N VAL A 266 11.94 7.04 20.48
CA VAL A 266 11.59 7.89 21.62
C VAL A 266 10.28 8.55 21.25
N VAL A 267 9.20 8.11 21.88
CA VAL A 267 7.90 8.73 21.68
C VAL A 267 8.08 10.14 22.18
N SER A 268 7.79 11.13 21.34
CA SER A 268 7.72 12.52 21.79
C SER A 268 6.90 12.54 23.08
N LYS A 269 7.46 13.07 24.17
CA LYS A 269 6.69 13.28 25.42
C LYS A 269 5.47 14.17 25.16
N TYR A 270 5.52 14.99 24.11
CA TYR A 270 4.44 15.86 23.68
C TYR A 270 3.46 15.16 22.74
N SER A 271 2.17 15.41 22.94
CA SER A 271 1.08 14.97 22.07
C SER A 271 1.20 15.62 20.67
N PHE A 272 0.48 15.05 19.70
CA PHE A 272 0.41 15.63 18.34
C PHE A 272 -0.06 17.08 18.39
N TYR A 273 -1.08 17.38 19.21
CA TYR A 273 -1.61 18.72 19.39
C TYR A 273 -0.56 19.70 19.93
N GLN A 274 0.15 19.35 21.00
CA GLN A 274 1.21 20.20 21.55
C GLN A 274 2.30 20.50 20.52
N ARG A 275 2.64 19.50 19.71
CA ARG A 275 3.67 19.63 18.70
C ARG A 275 3.24 20.54 17.54
N GLN A 276 1.98 20.44 17.10
CA GLN A 276 1.45 21.34 16.07
C GLN A 276 1.30 22.76 16.57
N MET A 277 0.82 22.95 17.80
CA MET A 277 0.76 24.28 18.41
C MET A 277 2.14 24.92 18.50
N TYR A 278 3.16 24.15 18.85
CA TYR A 278 4.53 24.66 18.90
C TYR A 278 5.07 25.00 17.51
N ILE A 279 4.82 24.16 16.50
CA ILE A 279 5.28 24.41 15.12
C ILE A 279 4.59 25.63 14.51
N THR A 280 3.29 25.77 14.73
CA THR A 280 2.49 26.83 14.11
C THR A 280 2.61 28.16 14.85
N PHE A 281 2.66 28.12 16.19
CA PHE A 281 2.52 29.31 17.04
C PHE A 281 3.71 29.51 18.00
N GLY A 282 4.72 28.63 17.99
CA GLY A 282 5.88 28.74 18.89
C GLY A 282 5.58 28.46 20.37
N MET A 283 4.38 27.96 20.71
CA MET A 283 3.94 27.78 22.09
C MET A 283 3.51 26.34 22.41
N ASN A 284 3.70 25.92 23.66
CA ASN A 284 3.14 24.67 24.17
C ASN A 284 1.77 24.97 24.81
N PRO A 285 0.66 24.40 24.32
CA PRO A 285 -0.70 24.75 24.77
C PRO A 285 -1.01 24.27 26.19
N PHE A 286 -0.14 23.45 26.79
CA PHE A 286 -0.29 22.99 28.17
C PHE A 286 0.68 23.71 29.12
N PHE A 287 1.23 24.85 28.71
CA PHE A 287 2.01 25.75 29.55
C PHE A 287 1.42 27.15 29.45
N CYS A 288 1.31 27.83 30.58
CA CYS A 288 0.86 29.20 30.60
C CYS A 288 1.82 30.08 29.77
N PRO A 289 1.32 30.91 28.84
CA PRO A 289 2.18 31.76 28.00
C PRO A 289 2.97 32.79 28.82
N GLU A 290 2.44 33.23 29.97
CA GLU A 290 3.09 34.19 30.87
C GLU A 290 4.07 33.50 31.82
N CYS A 291 3.55 32.72 32.79
CA CYS A 291 4.37 32.19 33.88
C CYS A 291 5.10 30.87 33.56
N LYS A 292 4.90 30.29 32.37
CA LYS A 292 5.49 29.02 31.94
C LYS A 292 5.26 27.83 32.89
N ILE A 293 4.20 27.87 33.70
CA ILE A 293 3.77 26.76 34.55
C ILE A 293 2.93 25.79 33.72
N ARG A 294 3.10 24.48 33.94
CA ARG A 294 2.32 23.44 33.27
C ARG A 294 0.85 23.50 33.73
N MET A 295 -0.05 23.66 32.78
CA MET A 295 -1.49 23.71 33.01
C MET A 295 -2.07 22.29 33.06
N ILE A 296 -3.10 22.10 33.88
CA ILE A 296 -3.89 20.87 33.93
C ILE A 296 -4.92 20.94 32.82
N VAL A 297 -5.03 19.88 32.02
CA VAL A 297 -6.08 19.80 31.00
C VAL A 297 -7.38 19.44 31.69
N TRP A 298 -8.32 20.38 31.73
CA TRP A 298 -9.62 20.17 32.35
C TRP A 298 -10.58 19.41 31.41
N GLU A 299 -10.78 19.92 30.20
CA GLU A 299 -11.69 19.33 29.20
C GLU A 299 -11.16 19.54 27.76
N PHE A 300 -11.51 18.63 26.85
CA PHE A 300 -11.28 18.77 25.42
C PHE A 300 -12.62 19.03 24.73
N TYR A 301 -12.74 20.12 23.98
CA TYR A 301 -13.93 20.39 23.17
C TYR A 301 -13.68 19.94 21.72
N HIS A 302 -14.54 19.08 21.18
CA HIS A 302 -14.51 18.68 19.77
C HIS A 302 -15.87 18.95 19.13
N TYR A 303 -15.94 19.90 18.21
CA TYR A 303 -17.17 20.44 17.60
C TYR A 303 -18.04 19.44 16.82
N LEU A 304 -17.58 18.19 16.62
CA LEU A 304 -18.28 17.14 15.84
C LEU A 304 -18.76 15.91 16.65
N TYR A 305 -18.55 15.86 17.97
CA TYR A 305 -19.00 14.71 18.79
C TYR A 305 -19.88 15.17 19.97
N PRO A 306 -20.87 14.36 20.41
CA PRO A 306 -21.71 14.65 21.59
C PRO A 306 -20.86 14.74 22.88
N PRO A 307 -21.40 15.30 24.00
CA PRO A 307 -20.61 15.66 25.18
C PRO A 307 -19.73 14.50 25.69
N LEU A 308 -18.44 14.80 25.88
CA LEU A 308 -17.39 13.83 26.23
C LEU A 308 -17.48 13.37 27.69
N LYS A 309 -17.16 12.09 27.93
CA LYS A 309 -16.88 11.55 29.27
C LYS A 309 -15.63 12.20 29.85
N LYS A 310 -15.71 12.67 31.10
CA LYS A 310 -14.55 13.10 31.89
C LYS A 310 -13.59 11.94 32.05
N TYR A 311 -12.33 12.11 31.63
CA TYR A 311 -11.24 11.19 31.94
C TYR A 311 -10.44 11.85 33.05
N HIS A 312 -10.49 11.28 34.26
CA HIS A 312 -9.68 11.69 35.40
C HIS A 312 -8.22 11.31 35.21
#